data_AF-A0A3P0P807-F1
#
_entry.id   AF-A0A3P0P807-F1
#
_cell.length_a   1.000
_cell.length_b   1.000
_cell.length_c   1.000
_cell.angle_alpha   90.00
_cell.angle_beta   90.00
_cell.angle_gamma   90.00
#
_symmetry.space_group_name_H-M   'P 1'
#
loop_
_entity.id
_entity.type
_entity.pdbx_description
1 polymer ?
#
loop_
_entity_poly.entity_id
_entity_poly.type
_entity_poly.pdbx_seq_one_letter_code
_entity_poly.pdbx_strand_id
1 'polypeptide(L)' 'MSVAARTLRERGAQILVLDCMGYEQRHRARAAREAGCPVILSNTLVAKCVAEML' A
#
# COMPACT_ATOMS: atom_id res chain seq x y z
N MET A 1 -9.69 5.30 -5.39
CA MET A 1 -8.74 4.95 -4.31
C MET A 1 -9.29 5.22 -2.91
N SER A 2 -9.92 6.38 -2.63
CA SER A 2 -10.49 6.70 -1.30
C SER A 2 -11.57 5.71 -0.84
N VAL A 3 -12.52 5.36 -1.72
CA VAL A 3 -13.58 4.36 -1.39
C VAL A 3 -12.98 3.01 -1.05
N ALA A 4 -12.11 2.46 -1.91
CA ALA A 4 -11.49 1.16 -1.69
C ALA A 4 -10.66 1.10 -0.39
N ALA A 5 -9.85 2.13 -0.12
CA ALA A 5 -9.01 2.19 1.07
C ALA A 5 -9.84 2.19 2.36
N ARG A 6 -10.90 2.99 2.42
CA ARG A 6 -11.81 3.04 3.56
C ARG A 6 -12.59 1.73 3.74
N THR A 7 -13.12 1.17 2.65
CA THR A 7 -13.85 -0.11 2.69
C THR A 7 -13.00 -1.25 3.22
N LEU A 8 -11.72 -1.34 2.82
CA LEU A 8 -10.80 -2.35 3.34
C LEU A 8 -10.50 -2.12 4.83
N ARG A 9 -10.35 -0.86 5.27
CA ARG A 9 -10.21 -0.54 6.69
C ARG A 9 -11.45 -0.94 7.50
N GLU A 10 -12.64 -0.62 7.03
CA GLU A 10 -13.92 -0.98 7.67
C GLU A 10 -14.08 -2.50 7.80
N ARG A 11 -13.48 -3.28 6.88
CA ARG A 11 -13.40 -4.74 6.95
C ARG A 11 -12.31 -5.27 7.91
N GLY A 12 -11.62 -4.40 8.63
CA GLY A 12 -10.62 -4.75 9.64
C GLY A 12 -9.18 -4.81 9.14
N ALA A 13 -8.88 -4.30 7.94
CA ALA A 13 -7.50 -4.26 7.46
C ALA A 13 -6.61 -3.42 8.39
N GLN A 14 -5.50 -4.01 8.82
CA GLN A 14 -4.49 -3.36 9.66
C GLN A 14 -3.34 -2.77 8.83
N ILE A 15 -3.12 -3.28 7.62
CA ILE A 15 -2.13 -2.84 6.64
C ILE A 15 -2.76 -2.99 5.26
N LEU A 16 -2.45 -2.08 4.33
CA LEU A 16 -2.81 -2.21 2.92
C LEU A 16 -1.56 -2.38 2.04
N VAL A 17 -1.70 -3.16 0.96
CA VAL A 17 -0.70 -3.26 -0.11
C VAL A 17 -1.32 -2.71 -1.39
N LEU A 18 -0.60 -1.83 -2.08
CA LEU A 18 -0.98 -1.35 -3.40
C LEU A 18 -0.44 -2.31 -4.46
N ASP A 19 -1.32 -3.12 -5.04
CA ASP A 19 -1.09 -4.30 -5.87
C ASP A 19 -0.78 -4.00 -7.34
N CYS A 20 -0.02 -2.94 -7.61
CA CYS A 20 0.47 -2.63 -8.95
C CYS A 20 1.82 -1.92 -8.89
N MET A 21 2.74 -2.31 -9.77
CA MET A 21 4.06 -1.70 -9.88
C MET A 21 4.01 -0.23 -10.30
N GLY A 22 2.92 0.21 -10.95
CA GLY A 22 2.69 1.61 -11.32
C GLY A 22 2.27 2.52 -10.16
N TYR A 23 2.05 2.01 -8.95
CA TYR A 23 1.74 2.85 -7.80
C TYR A 23 2.98 3.55 -7.25
N GLU A 24 2.93 4.88 -7.33
CA GLU A 24 3.90 5.78 -6.71
C GLU A 24 3.49 6.29 -5.32
N GLN A 25 4.37 7.05 -4.66
CA GLN A 25 4.17 7.58 -3.30
C GLN A 25 2.91 8.44 -3.16
N ARG A 26 2.50 9.19 -4.20
CA ARG A 26 1.23 9.96 -4.18
C ARG A 26 0.01 9.07 -3.91
N HIS A 27 0.02 7.85 -4.45
CA HIS A 27 -1.06 6.89 -4.24
C HIS A 27 -0.99 6.34 -2.82
N ARG A 28 0.20 5.93 -2.36
CA ARG A 28 0.42 5.48 -0.98
C ARG A 28 -0.07 6.49 0.05
N ALA A 29 0.33 7.75 -0.10
CA ALA A 29 -0.07 8.84 0.81
C ALA A 29 -1.59 9.03 0.82
N ARG A 30 -2.24 8.96 -0.35
CA ARG A 30 -3.70 9.00 -0.45
C ARG A 30 -4.34 7.81 0.25
N ALA A 31 -3.97 6.56 -0.04
CA ALA A 31 -4.56 5.41 0.65
C ALA A 31 -4.32 5.42 2.16
N ALA A 32 -3.13 5.80 2.62
CA ALA A 32 -2.79 5.82 4.04
C ALA A 32 -3.68 6.82 4.80
N ARG A 33 -3.89 8.01 4.23
CA ARG A 33 -4.79 9.01 4.80
C ARG A 33 -6.23 8.50 4.91
N GLU A 34 -6.74 7.84 3.87
CA GLU A 34 -8.13 7.40 3.81
C GLU A 34 -8.39 6.12 4.64
N ALA A 35 -7.39 5.24 4.75
CA ALA A 35 -7.50 4.00 5.51
C ALA A 35 -7.07 4.13 6.98
N GLY A 36 -6.34 5.18 7.35
CA GLY A 36 -5.83 5.36 8.71
C GLY A 36 -4.89 4.24 9.18
N CYS A 37 -4.23 3.55 8.25
CA CYS A 37 -3.30 2.47 8.55
C CYS A 37 -2.10 2.47 7.59
N PRO A 38 -0.99 1.77 7.91
CA PRO A 38 0.16 1.68 7.04
C PRO A 38 -0.19 1.11 5.66
N VAL A 39 0.40 1.70 4.63
CA VAL A 39 0.25 1.27 3.23
C VAL A 39 1.61 0.98 2.63
N ILE A 40 1.73 -0.12 1.91
CA ILE A 40 2.95 -0.60 1.28
C ILE A 40 2.81 -0.53 -0.24
N LEU A 41 3.87 -0.12 -0.93
CA LEU A 41 3.96 -0.20 -2.39
C LEU A 41 4.55 -1.54 -2.82
N SER A 42 3.94 -2.18 -3.82
CA SER A 42 4.47 -3.44 -4.38
C SER A 42 5.90 -3.29 -4.90
N ASN A 43 6.23 -2.16 -5.54
CA ASN A 43 7.60 -1.92 -6.02
C ASN A 43 8.65 -1.89 -4.90
N THR A 44 8.27 -1.44 -3.70
CA THR A 44 9.18 -1.38 -2.54
C THR A 44 9.35 -2.76 -1.94
N LEU A 45 8.30 -3.60 -1.93
CA LEU A 45 8.40 -5.00 -1.53
C LEU A 45 9.36 -5.76 -2.45
N VAL A 46 9.17 -5.64 -3.76
CA VAL A 46 10.04 -6.29 -4.75
C VAL A 46 11.49 -5.82 -4.60
N ALA A 47 11.72 -4.50 -4.47
CA ALA A 47 13.07 -3.97 -4.26
C ALA A 47 13.74 -4.53 -3.00
N LYS A 48 13.00 -4.65 -1.89
CA LYS A 48 13.50 -5.27 -0.66
C LYS A 48 13.82 -6.75 -0.86
N CYS A 49 12.93 -7.51 -1.50
CA CYS A 49 13.18 -8.93 -1.78
C CYS A 49 14.43 -9.14 -2.64
N VAL A 50 14.64 -8.31 -3.66
CA VAL A 50 15.84 -8.37 -4.51
C VAL A 50 17.10 -8.00 -3.72
N ALA A 51 17.02 -7.02 -2.81
CA ALA A 51 18.15 -6.63 -1.98
C ALA A 51 18.63 -7.74 -1.03
N GLU A 52 17.75 -8.65 -0.60
CA GLU A 52 18.12 -9.82 0.22
C GLU A 52 18.78 -10.96 -0.60
N MET A 53 18.74 -10.87 -1.94
CA MET A 53 19.33 -11.86 -2.86
C MET A 53 20.73 -11.48 -3.35
N LEU A 54 21.20 -10.28 -3.03
CA LEU A 54 22.51 -9.73 -3.41
C LEU A 54 23.41 -9.62 -2.18
#